data_AF-A0A519QU12-F1
#
_entry.id   AF-A0A519QU12-F1
#
_cell.length_a   1.000
_cell.length_b   1.000
_cell.length_c   1.000
_cell.angle_alpha   90.00
_cell.angle_beta   90.00
_cell.angle_gamma   90.00
#
_symmetry.space_group_name_H-M   'P 1'
#
loop_
_entity.id
_entity.type
_entity.pdbx_description
1 polymer ?
#
loop_
_entity_poly.entity_id
_entity_poly.type
_entity_poly.pdbx_seq_one_letter_code
_entity_poly.pdbx_strand_id
1 'polypeptide(L)' 'NEPSYVDMPIWYTHNIKNIGDEELYTNFWINEFFDPNDADTYFEEV' A
#
# COMPACT_ATOMS: atom_id res chain seq x y z
N ASN A 1 15.26 12.25 -5.17
CA ASN A 1 16.27 11.17 -5.27
C ASN A 1 16.59 10.52 -3.92
N GLU A 2 15.69 10.58 -2.94
CA GLU A 2 15.82 9.90 -1.65
C GLU A 2 14.61 8.98 -1.47
N PRO A 3 14.62 7.77 -2.05
CA PRO A 3 13.53 6.82 -1.83
C PRO A 3 13.53 6.40 -0.36
N SER A 4 12.34 6.30 0.22
CA SER A 4 12.12 5.83 1.59
C SER A 4 11.19 4.62 1.57
N TYR A 5 11.33 3.75 2.56
CA TYR A 5 10.48 2.57 2.74
C TYR A 5 9.59 2.75 3.96
N VAL A 6 8.38 2.19 3.87
CA VAL A 6 7.40 2.15 4.96
C VAL A 6 6.83 0.75 5.00
N ASP A 7 6.91 0.10 6.15
CA ASP A 7 6.29 -1.21 6.35
C ASP A 7 4.78 -1.04 6.62
N MET A 8 3.97 -1.89 6.01
CA MET A 8 2.53 -1.96 6.24
C MET A 8 2.23 -3.16 7.15
N PRO A 9 2.10 -2.96 8.48
CA PRO A 9 1.77 -4.03 9.39
C PRO A 9 0.36 -4.58 9.12
N ILE A 10 0.20 -5.88 9.33
CA ILE A 10 -1.10 -6.56 9.33
C ILE A 10 -2.03 -5.95 10.38
N TRP A 11 -3.35 -6.00 10.13
CA TRP A 11 -4.40 -5.46 11.01
C TRP A 11 -4.46 -3.94 11.18
N TYR A 12 -3.71 -3.20 10.36
CA TYR A 12 -3.88 -1.76 10.24
C TYR A 12 -4.40 -1.49 8.83
N THR A 13 -5.49 -0.73 8.74
CA THR A 13 -5.95 -0.19 7.45
C THR A 13 -5.05 0.98 7.06
N HIS A 14 -4.64 1.03 5.80
CA HIS A 14 -3.67 1.98 5.29
C HIS A 14 -4.22 2.69 4.05
N ASN A 15 -3.94 3.98 3.91
CA ASN A 15 -4.18 4.73 2.69
C ASN A 15 -2.91 5.46 2.25
N ILE A 16 -2.81 5.77 0.96
CA ILE A 16 -1.77 6.64 0.43
C ILE A 16 -2.41 7.70 -0.46
N LYS A 17 -2.06 8.96 -0.23
CA LYS A 17 -2.55 10.12 -0.99
C LYS A 17 -1.37 10.97 -1.43
N ASN A 18 -1.27 11.23 -2.74
CA ASN A 18 -0.35 12.24 -3.24
C ASN A 18 -0.84 13.63 -2.81
N ILE A 19 -0.01 14.37 -2.07
CA ILE A 19 -0.28 15.74 -1.60
C ILE A 19 0.59 16.80 -2.29
N GLY A 20 1.46 16.39 -3.22
CA GLY A 20 2.31 17.27 -4.00
C GLY A 20 1.76 17.57 -5.39
N ASP A 21 2.43 18.46 -6.11
CA ASP A 21 2.07 18.88 -7.47
C ASP A 21 2.73 18.01 -8.57
N GLU A 22 3.62 17.09 -8.17
CA GLU A 22 4.38 16.21 -9.06
C GLU A 22 3.86 14.76 -9.00
N GLU A 23 4.28 13.95 -9.97
CA GLU A 23 3.91 12.53 -10.03
C GLU A 23 4.56 11.74 -8.89
N LEU A 24 3.73 11.01 -8.12
CA LEU A 24 4.18 10.11 -7.06
C LEU A 24 4.32 8.68 -7.61
N TYR A 25 5.55 8.22 -7.77
CA TYR A 25 5.85 6.84 -8.13
C TYR A 25 6.11 5.99 -6.89
N THR A 26 5.37 4.89 -6.73
CA THR A 26 5.47 3.98 -5.56
C THR A 26 5.58 2.54 -6.02
N ASN A 27 6.38 1.75 -5.30
CA ASN A 27 6.52 0.32 -5.51
C ASN A 27 6.02 -0.40 -4.27
N PHE A 28 5.14 -1.38 -4.48
CA PHE A 28 4.61 -2.21 -3.41
C PHE A 28 5.24 -3.60 -3.50
N TRP A 29 5.89 -4.01 -2.43
CA TRP A 29 6.31 -5.39 -2.23
C TRP A 29 5.28 -6.10 -1.36
N ILE A 30 4.89 -7.30 -1.77
CA ILE A 30 3.93 -8.16 -1.06
C ILE A 30 4.58 -9.51 -0.76
N ASN A 31 4.23 -10.10 0.39
CA ASN A 31 4.79 -11.36 0.88
C ASN A 31 4.27 -12.58 0.10
N GLU A 32 3.12 -12.47 -0.56
CA GLU A 32 2.49 -13.55 -1.34
C GLU A 32 1.84 -13.03 -2.63
N PHE A 33 1.59 -13.92 -3.57
CA PHE A 33 0.90 -13.54 -4.80
C PHE A 33 -0.60 -13.34 -4.55
N PHE A 34 -1.18 -12.34 -5.20
CA PHE A 34 -2.61 -12.08 -5.15
C PHE A 34 -3.45 -13.25 -5.70
N ASP A 35 -4.42 -13.74 -4.92
CA ASP A 35 -5.46 -14.68 -5.34
C ASP A 35 -6.85 -14.02 -5.26
N PRO A 36 -7.58 -13.85 -6.38
CA PRO A 36 -8.94 -13.28 -6.36
C PRO A 36 -9.95 -14.08 -5.53
N ASN A 37 -9.73 -15.37 -5.29
CA ASN A 37 -10.61 -16.21 -4.48
C ASN A 37 -10.31 -16.11 -2.99
N ASP A 38 -9.12 -15.60 -2.63
CA ASP A 38 -8.65 -15.37 -1.27
C ASP A 38 -7.80 -14.09 -1.25
N ALA A 39 -8.50 -12.95 -1.36
CA ALA A 39 -7.84 -11.66 -1.57
C ALA A 39 -7.11 -11.13 -0.34
N ASP A 40 -7.33 -11.73 0.84
CA ASP A 40 -6.83 -11.32 2.16
C ASP A 40 -6.83 -9.79 2.39
N THR A 41 -7.86 -9.12 1.87
CA THR A 41 -7.99 -7.65 1.87
C THR A 41 -9.42 -7.26 2.20
N TYR A 42 -9.59 -6.40 3.20
CA TYR A 42 -10.90 -5.93 3.66
C TYR A 42 -10.93 -4.39 3.63
N PHE A 43 -12.00 -3.81 3.09
CA PHE A 43 -12.14 -2.36 2.99
C PHE A 43 -12.60 -1.75 4.32
N GLU A 44 -11.85 -0.77 4.83
CA GLU A 44 -12.20 0.07 5.97
C GLU A 44 -11.82 1.53 5.70
N GLU A 45 -12.64 2.47 6.18
CA GLU A 45 -12.40 3.91 6.01
C GLU A 45 -11.32 4.42 6.99
N VAL A 46 -10.42 5.28 6.48
CA VAL A 46 -9.26 5.88 7.18
C VAL A 46 -9.07 7.35 6.84
#